data_AF-A0AAD5AF60-F1
#
_entry.id   AF-A0AAD5AF60-F1
#
_cell.length_a   1.000
_cell.length_b   1.000
_cell.length_c   1.000
_cell.angle_alpha   90.00
_cell.angle_beta   90.00
_cell.angle_gamma   90.00
#
_symmetry.space_group_name_H-M   'P 1'
#
loop_
_entity.id
_entity.type
_entity.pdbx_description
1 polymer ?
#
loop_
_entity_poly.entity_id
_entity_poly.type
_entity_poly.pdbx_seq_one_letter_code
_entity_poly.pdbx_strand_id
1 'polypeptide(L)'
;MRKDVRYRGELNLMKEQKLSLVELLHVFFKEMKEMDISRLEKVLFIFDGLDECRFPLDFQKTVRVCDVTESAPVHVLLINLIKGNLLPSALIWITSRPAAADQIPSECVHRVTEVRGFSDPQKEKYFRKRISDQNLANKIITHLKSSRSLYIMCHIPVFCWISAAVLERLLGEAESGEIPKTLTQMYTDFLIIQTNIIREKYLQKQESDEE
;
A
#
# COMPACT_ATOMS: atom_id res chain seq x y z
N MET A 1 21.09 0.25 -1.52
CA MET A 1 20.54 -0.89 -0.75
C MET A 1 19.14 -0.51 -0.30
N ARG A 2 18.08 -0.97 -0.98
CA ARG A 2 16.68 -0.75 -0.54
C ARG A 2 16.29 -1.93 0.33
N LYS A 3 16.27 -1.74 1.66
CA LYS A 3 15.53 -2.61 2.54
C LYS A 3 14.09 -2.08 2.56
N ASP A 4 13.18 -2.73 1.83
CA ASP A 4 11.75 -2.48 1.99
C ASP A 4 11.28 -3.20 3.27
N VAL A 5 11.48 -2.56 4.42
CA VAL A 5 10.78 -2.94 5.65
C VAL A 5 9.42 -2.26 5.62
N ARG A 6 8.35 -3.03 5.38
CA ARG A 6 6.97 -2.53 5.29
C ARG A 6 6.37 -2.38 6.69
N TYR A 7 6.57 -1.23 7.30
CA TYR A 7 5.97 -0.84 8.58
C TYR A 7 4.54 -0.31 8.35
N ARG A 8 3.54 -1.19 8.22
CA ARG A 8 2.13 -0.75 8.06
C ARG A 8 1.53 -0.33 9.40
N GLY A 9 1.08 0.93 9.49
CA GLY A 9 0.28 1.43 10.61
C GLY A 9 1.04 1.67 11.92
N GLU A 10 2.37 1.58 11.94
CA GLU A 10 3.14 1.68 13.18
C GLU A 10 3.15 3.08 13.80
N LEU A 11 3.06 4.13 12.98
CA LEU A 11 2.90 5.50 13.49
C LEU A 11 1.67 5.59 14.40
N ASN A 12 0.56 4.93 14.05
CA ASN A 12 -0.65 4.93 14.87
C ASN A 12 -0.45 4.31 16.27
N LEU A 13 0.56 3.46 16.46
CA LEU A 13 0.90 2.86 17.77
C LEU A 13 1.61 3.85 18.69
N MET A 14 2.15 4.94 18.15
CA MET A 14 2.90 5.97 18.89
C MET A 14 2.04 7.17 19.26
N LYS A 15 0.71 7.01 19.23
CA LYS A 15 -0.24 8.12 19.44
C LYS A 15 -0.04 8.90 20.73
N GLU A 16 0.27 8.19 21.81
CA GLU A 16 0.43 8.74 23.15
C GLU A 16 1.89 9.13 23.47
N GLN A 17 2.83 8.93 22.53
CA GLN A 17 4.23 9.21 22.74
C GLN A 17 4.57 10.66 22.36
N LYS A 18 5.49 11.25 23.14
CA LYS A 18 6.18 12.49 22.76
C LYS A 18 7.61 12.13 22.39
N LEU A 19 7.98 12.49 21.17
CA LEU A 19 9.28 12.23 20.58
C LEU A 19 9.74 13.49 19.87
N SER A 20 11.04 13.65 19.69
CA SER A 20 11.59 14.53 18.68
C SER A 20 11.50 13.90 17.30
N LEU A 21 11.65 14.68 16.23
CA LEU A 21 11.69 14.13 14.87
C LEU A 21 12.90 13.18 14.70
N VAL A 22 14.02 13.48 15.37
CA VAL A 22 15.21 12.63 15.42
C VAL A 22 14.89 11.27 16.03
N GLU A 23 14.29 11.25 17.22
CA GLU A 23 13.92 10.02 17.90
C GLU A 23 12.89 9.21 17.10
N LEU A 24 11.88 9.87 16.53
CA LEU A 24 10.87 9.22 15.69
C LEU A 24 11.53 8.50 14.51
N LEU A 25 12.48 9.15 13.83
CA LEU A 25 13.22 8.53 12.73
C LEU A 25 14.11 7.38 13.20
N HIS A 26 14.73 7.48 14.38
CA HIS A 26 15.55 6.39 14.94
C HIS A 26 14.73 5.15 15.29
N VAL A 27 13.45 5.30 15.67
CA VAL A 27 12.58 4.16 15.94
C VAL A 27 12.36 3.30 14.69
N PHE A 28 12.09 3.93 13.54
CA PHE A 28 11.82 3.23 12.28
C PHE A 28 13.10 2.87 11.50
N PHE A 29 14.15 3.69 11.66
CA PHE A 29 15.39 3.59 10.92
C PHE A 29 16.57 3.66 11.89
N LYS A 30 16.84 2.54 12.58
CA LYS A 30 17.94 2.45 13.57
C LYS A 30 19.30 2.79 12.96
N GLU A 31 19.48 2.56 11.66
CA GLU A 31 20.69 2.92 10.92
C GLU A 31 20.92 4.45 10.83
N MET A 32 19.90 5.27 11.08
CA MET A 32 19.99 6.74 11.07
C MET A 32 20.49 7.31 12.41
N LYS A 33 20.82 6.47 13.39
CA LYS A 33 21.22 6.89 14.74
C LYS A 33 22.48 7.76 14.78
N GLU A 34 23.39 7.54 13.83
CA GLU A 34 24.67 8.27 13.73
C GLU A 34 24.61 9.44 12.74
N MET A 35 23.46 9.66 12.08
CA MET A 35 23.30 10.73 11.10
C MET A 35 22.81 12.02 11.75
N ASP A 36 23.47 13.12 11.41
CA ASP A 36 22.99 14.46 11.75
C ASP A 36 21.80 14.82 10.85
N ILE A 37 20.60 14.59 11.37
CA ILE A 37 19.32 14.83 10.67
C ILE A 37 19.16 16.31 10.29
N SER A 38 19.77 17.24 11.03
CA SER A 38 19.73 18.67 10.73
C SER A 38 20.48 19.03 9.44
N ARG A 39 21.41 18.18 9.00
CA ARG A 39 22.23 18.36 7.79
C ARG A 39 21.72 17.59 6.58
N LEU A 40 20.53 16.99 6.67
CA LEU A 40 19.95 16.27 5.54
C LEU A 40 19.48 17.25 4.46
N GLU A 41 20.29 17.43 3.42
CA GLU A 41 19.98 18.38 2.34
C GLU A 41 18.83 17.93 1.42
N LYS A 42 18.59 16.61 1.30
CA LYS A 42 17.56 16.06 0.39
C LYS A 42 16.89 14.83 1.01
N VAL A 43 15.76 15.06 1.69
CA VAL A 43 14.93 13.99 2.26
C VAL A 43 13.60 13.92 1.53
N LEU A 44 13.11 12.70 1.29
CA LEU A 44 11.74 12.44 0.85
C LEU A 44 11.03 11.62 1.92
N PHE A 45 9.97 12.18 2.49
CA PHE A 45 9.04 11.45 3.35
C PHE A 45 7.91 10.89 2.50
N ILE A 46 7.63 9.59 2.65
CA ILE A 46 6.49 8.94 2.01
C ILE A 46 5.53 8.50 3.12
N PHE A 47 4.40 9.18 3.23
CA PHE A 47 3.30 8.79 4.12
C PHE A 47 2.29 7.97 3.33
N ASP A 48 2.34 6.66 3.53
CA ASP A 48 1.43 5.72 2.85
C ASP A 48 0.16 5.51 3.68
N GLY A 49 -1.00 5.83 3.12
CA GLY A 49 -2.31 5.56 3.74
C GLY A 49 -2.76 6.61 4.77
N LEU A 50 -2.85 7.89 4.36
CA LEU A 50 -3.39 8.97 5.21
C LEU A 50 -4.81 8.65 5.72
N ASP A 51 -5.62 7.96 4.94
CA ASP A 51 -6.98 7.56 5.32
C ASP A 51 -7.03 6.52 6.47
N GLU A 52 -5.90 5.91 6.81
CA GLU A 52 -5.74 5.02 7.97
C GLU A 52 -5.09 5.75 9.17
N CYS A 53 -4.74 7.03 9.01
CA CYS A 53 -4.16 7.87 10.05
C CYS A 53 -5.19 8.13 11.16
N ARG A 54 -4.86 7.77 12.40
CA ARG A 54 -5.75 7.94 13.58
C ARG A 54 -5.41 9.17 14.42
N PHE A 55 -4.50 9.99 13.92
CA PHE A 55 -4.08 11.21 14.59
C PHE A 55 -5.03 12.37 14.27
N PRO A 56 -5.34 13.24 15.24
CA PRO A 56 -6.03 14.48 14.95
C PRO A 56 -5.07 15.43 14.24
N LEU A 57 -5.24 15.62 12.93
CA LEU A 57 -4.45 16.54 12.13
C LEU A 57 -5.06 17.94 12.10
N ASP A 58 -5.04 18.65 13.24
CA ASP A 58 -5.52 20.04 13.33
C ASP A 58 -4.42 21.04 12.93
N PHE A 59 -4.40 21.41 11.66
CA PHE A 59 -3.42 22.35 11.11
C PHE A 59 -3.58 23.80 11.61
N GLN A 60 -4.72 24.14 12.21
CA GLN A 60 -5.04 25.49 12.70
C GLN A 60 -4.58 25.71 14.14
N LYS A 61 -4.76 24.72 15.02
CA LYS A 61 -4.47 24.84 16.46
C LYS A 61 -3.17 24.17 16.90
N THR A 62 -2.34 23.73 15.97
CA THR A 62 -1.08 23.05 16.28
C THR A 62 0.01 24.02 16.75
N VAL A 63 0.72 23.62 17.81
CA VAL A 63 1.93 24.29 18.30
C VAL A 63 3.03 24.21 17.25
N ARG A 64 3.68 25.35 16.96
CA ARG A 64 4.79 25.42 16.00
C ARG A 64 6.04 24.81 16.61
N VAL A 65 6.60 23.81 15.94
CA VAL A 65 7.87 23.15 16.28
C VAL A 65 8.80 23.29 15.08
N CYS A 66 10.02 23.77 15.30
CA CYS A 66 11.00 24.03 14.22
C CYS A 66 12.34 23.30 14.43
N ASP A 67 12.63 22.90 15.66
CA ASP A 67 13.82 22.15 16.00
C ASP A 67 13.53 20.65 15.90
N VAL A 68 14.37 19.93 15.15
CA VAL A 68 14.23 18.48 14.95
C VAL A 68 14.51 17.68 16.22
N THR A 69 15.13 18.29 17.23
CA THR A 69 15.44 17.71 18.54
C THR A 69 14.39 18.04 19.61
N GLU A 70 13.46 18.96 19.33
CA GLU A 70 12.38 19.31 20.27
C GLU A 70 11.33 18.20 20.33
N SER A 71 11.03 17.74 21.55
CA SER A 71 10.06 16.67 21.78
C SER A 71 8.63 17.19 21.74
N ALA A 72 7.79 16.58 20.90
CA ALA A 72 6.39 16.91 20.73
C ALA A 72 5.55 15.63 20.49
N PRO A 73 4.21 15.68 20.68
CA PRO A 73 3.34 14.59 20.25
C PRO A 73 3.53 14.28 18.76
N VAL A 74 3.47 13.00 18.37
CA VAL A 74 3.75 12.59 16.98
C VAL A 74 2.88 13.33 15.94
N HIS A 75 1.60 13.57 16.24
CA HIS A 75 0.74 14.34 15.32
C HIS A 75 1.22 15.79 15.12
N VAL A 76 1.76 16.42 16.16
CA VAL A 76 2.35 17.77 16.07
C VAL A 76 3.59 17.76 15.17
N LEU A 77 4.43 16.73 15.29
CA LEU A 77 5.60 16.57 14.40
C LEU A 77 5.16 16.42 12.94
N LEU A 78 4.16 15.56 12.67
CA LEU A 78 3.64 15.34 11.30
C LEU A 78 3.08 16.63 10.69
N ILE A 79 2.28 17.38 11.46
CA ILE A 79 1.72 18.66 11.00
C ILE A 79 2.83 19.67 10.72
N ASN A 80 3.83 19.79 11.61
CA ASN A 80 4.93 20.73 11.41
C ASN A 80 5.86 20.34 10.25
N LEU A 81 6.02 19.04 9.98
CA LEU A 81 6.72 18.56 8.79
C LEU A 81 5.94 18.92 7.52
N ILE A 82 4.62 18.66 7.48
CA ILE A 82 3.76 18.96 6.33
C ILE A 82 3.67 20.47 6.07
N LYS A 83 3.63 21.31 7.12
CA LYS A 83 3.69 22.77 7.02
C LYS A 83 5.08 23.31 6.65
N GLY A 84 6.12 22.46 6.64
CA GLY A 84 7.50 22.87 6.37
C GLY A 84 8.17 23.65 7.51
N ASN A 85 7.63 23.62 8.73
CA ASN A 85 8.30 24.18 9.91
C ASN A 85 9.47 23.30 10.35
N LEU A 86 9.29 21.97 10.27
CA LEU A 86 10.35 20.98 10.44
C LEU A 86 10.89 20.58 9.07
N LEU A 87 12.22 20.55 8.93
CA LEU A 87 12.92 20.21 7.69
C LEU A 87 12.33 20.91 6.44
N PRO A 88 12.41 22.26 6.33
CA PRO A 88 11.73 23.02 5.28
C PRO A 88 12.10 22.61 3.84
N SER A 89 13.26 21.99 3.64
CA SER A 89 13.73 21.50 2.33
C SER A 89 13.29 20.06 2.02
N ALA A 90 12.59 19.38 2.92
CA ALA A 90 12.12 18.03 2.70
C ALA A 90 10.98 17.98 1.69
N LEU A 91 10.99 16.93 0.86
CA LEU A 91 9.88 16.59 0.00
C LEU A 91 8.95 15.63 0.73
N ILE A 92 7.65 15.77 0.48
CA ILE A 92 6.63 14.92 1.11
C ILE A 92 5.73 14.36 0.02
N TRP A 93 5.56 13.04 0.03
CA TRP A 93 4.60 12.31 -0.79
C TRP A 93 3.59 11.66 0.14
N ILE A 94 2.31 11.96 -0.06
CA ILE A 94 1.21 11.35 0.71
C ILE A 94 0.36 10.51 -0.24
N THR A 95 0.08 9.26 0.12
CA THR A 95 -0.96 8.46 -0.53
C THR A 95 -2.20 8.44 0.36
N SER A 96 -3.38 8.50 -0.25
CA SER A 96 -4.65 8.53 0.48
C SER A 96 -5.78 8.06 -0.42
N ARG A 97 -6.82 7.46 0.17
CA ARG A 97 -8.14 7.47 -0.46
C ARG A 97 -8.64 8.92 -0.62
N PRO A 98 -9.41 9.23 -1.68
CA PRO A 98 -9.90 10.59 -1.94
C PRO A 98 -10.63 11.23 -0.75
N ALA A 99 -11.45 10.45 -0.04
CA ALA A 99 -12.26 10.92 1.09
C ALA A 99 -11.44 11.47 2.28
N ALA A 100 -10.14 11.18 2.36
CA ALA A 100 -9.26 11.66 3.42
C ALA A 100 -8.24 12.69 2.92
N ALA A 101 -8.17 12.96 1.61
CA ALA A 101 -7.19 13.89 1.06
C ALA A 101 -7.39 15.32 1.59
N ASP A 102 -8.65 15.71 1.81
CA ASP A 102 -9.03 17.03 2.32
C ASP A 102 -8.64 17.27 3.79
N GLN A 103 -8.10 16.25 4.48
CA GLN A 103 -7.46 16.46 5.80
C GLN A 103 -6.18 17.30 5.68
N ILE A 104 -5.55 17.34 4.51
CA ILE A 104 -4.38 18.17 4.26
C ILE A 104 -4.84 19.49 3.66
N PRO A 105 -4.52 20.64 4.29
CA PRO A 105 -4.89 21.94 3.75
C PRO A 105 -4.26 22.18 2.38
N SER A 106 -5.00 22.80 1.46
CA SER A 106 -4.55 23.00 0.08
C SER A 106 -3.30 23.88 -0.01
N GLU A 107 -3.10 24.78 0.94
CA GLU A 107 -1.89 25.60 1.07
C GLU A 107 -0.61 24.78 1.35
N CYS A 108 -0.74 23.55 1.85
CA CYS A 108 0.37 22.62 2.06
C CYS A 108 0.63 21.70 0.86
N VAL A 109 -0.18 21.79 -0.21
CA VAL A 109 -0.16 20.85 -1.34
C VAL A 109 0.33 21.51 -2.62
N HIS A 110 1.50 21.10 -3.08
CA HIS A 110 2.08 21.59 -4.34
C HIS A 110 1.50 20.89 -5.58
N ARG A 111 1.15 19.61 -5.46
CA ARG A 111 0.67 18.80 -6.58
C ARG A 111 -0.24 17.68 -6.08
N VAL A 112 -1.32 17.46 -6.80
CA VAL A 112 -2.22 16.30 -6.63
C VAL A 112 -2.10 15.42 -7.87
N THR A 113 -2.14 14.10 -7.69
CA THR A 113 -2.18 13.14 -8.80
C THR A 113 -3.16 12.03 -8.45
N GLU A 114 -4.16 11.84 -9.30
CA GLU A 114 -5.15 10.78 -9.14
C GLU A 114 -4.66 9.50 -9.84
N VAL A 115 -4.57 8.40 -9.09
CA VAL A 115 -4.23 7.08 -9.64
C VAL A 115 -5.52 6.38 -10.07
N ARG A 116 -5.80 6.39 -11.38
CA ARG A 116 -7.06 5.88 -11.92
C ARG A 116 -7.09 4.37 -12.17
N GLY A 117 -5.96 3.67 -12.13
CA GLY A 117 -5.89 2.24 -12.45
C GLY A 117 -5.53 1.95 -13.91
N PHE A 118 -5.89 0.77 -14.42
CA PHE A 118 -5.50 0.27 -15.74
C PHE A 118 -6.51 0.63 -16.84
N SER A 119 -6.00 1.19 -17.93
CA SER A 119 -6.72 1.25 -19.21
C SER A 119 -6.88 -0.14 -19.83
N ASP A 120 -7.77 -0.29 -20.79
CA ASP A 120 -8.02 -1.57 -21.46
C ASP A 120 -6.76 -2.24 -22.02
N PRO A 121 -5.85 -1.53 -22.74
CA PRO A 121 -4.58 -2.11 -23.16
C PRO A 121 -3.66 -2.51 -21.99
N GLN A 122 -3.70 -1.77 -20.88
CA GLN A 122 -2.91 -2.09 -19.68
C GLN A 122 -3.42 -3.34 -18.97
N LYS A 123 -4.74 -3.59 -18.96
CA LYS A 123 -5.33 -4.83 -18.43
C LYS A 123 -4.76 -6.04 -19.16
N GLU A 124 -4.83 -6.05 -20.49
CA GLU A 124 -4.30 -7.16 -21.28
C GLU A 124 -2.79 -7.34 -21.11
N LYS A 125 -2.04 -6.23 -21.11
CA LYS A 125 -0.60 -6.24 -20.87
C LYS A 125 -0.26 -6.85 -19.50
N TYR A 126 -1.06 -6.56 -18.48
CA TYR A 126 -0.89 -7.15 -17.16
C TYR A 126 -1.01 -8.68 -17.23
N PHE A 127 -2.10 -9.21 -17.80
CA PHE A 127 -2.33 -10.66 -17.87
C PHE A 127 -1.24 -11.38 -18.69
N ARG A 128 -0.87 -10.85 -19.87
CA ARG A 128 0.20 -11.42 -20.70
C ARG A 128 1.56 -11.43 -20.02
N LYS A 129 1.84 -10.44 -19.16
CA LYS A 129 3.08 -10.36 -18.39
C LYS A 129 3.08 -11.27 -17.16
N ARG A 130 1.91 -11.47 -16.54
CA ARG A 130 1.76 -12.23 -15.29
C ARG A 130 1.67 -13.73 -15.50
N ILE A 131 1.10 -14.17 -16.62
CA ILE A 131 0.88 -15.58 -16.95
C ILE A 131 1.89 -15.99 -18.03
N SER A 132 2.72 -16.98 -17.73
CA SER A 132 3.81 -17.42 -18.61
C SER A 132 3.28 -18.07 -19.90
N ASP A 133 2.27 -18.94 -19.77
CA ASP A 133 1.60 -19.56 -20.93
C ASP A 133 0.70 -18.53 -21.64
N GLN A 134 1.11 -18.12 -22.84
CA GLN A 134 0.38 -17.14 -23.64
C GLN A 134 -0.98 -17.66 -24.16
N ASN A 135 -1.16 -18.97 -24.31
CA ASN A 135 -2.46 -19.54 -24.67
C ASN A 135 -3.44 -19.41 -23.50
N LEU A 136 -2.99 -19.74 -22.29
CA LEU A 136 -3.76 -19.55 -21.06
C LEU A 136 -4.07 -18.07 -20.83
N ALA A 137 -3.09 -17.18 -21.00
CA ALA A 137 -3.29 -15.74 -20.89
C ALA A 137 -4.37 -15.22 -21.86
N ASN A 138 -4.34 -15.66 -23.13
CA ASN A 138 -5.34 -15.29 -24.12
C ASN A 138 -6.73 -15.84 -23.79
N LYS A 139 -6.84 -17.08 -23.28
CA LYS A 139 -8.11 -17.65 -22.79
C LYS A 139 -8.69 -16.83 -21.64
N ILE A 140 -7.86 -16.46 -20.66
CA ILE A 140 -8.25 -15.64 -19.51
C ILE A 140 -8.73 -14.26 -19.95
N ILE A 141 -7.98 -13.59 -20.83
CA ILE A 141 -8.37 -12.28 -21.37
C ILE A 141 -9.71 -12.38 -22.11
N THR A 142 -9.91 -13.44 -22.90
CA THR A 142 -11.15 -13.69 -23.64
C THR A 142 -12.33 -13.89 -22.70
N HIS A 143 -12.16 -14.73 -21.67
CA HIS A 143 -13.19 -14.96 -20.65
C HIS A 143 -13.56 -13.66 -19.94
N LEU A 144 -12.56 -12.88 -19.49
CA LEU A 144 -12.81 -11.61 -18.82
C LEU A 144 -13.57 -10.66 -19.73
N LYS A 145 -13.17 -10.51 -21.01
CA LYS A 145 -13.88 -9.67 -21.98
C LYS A 145 -15.33 -10.12 -22.25
N SER A 146 -15.61 -11.42 -22.15
CA SER A 146 -16.98 -11.95 -22.29
C SER A 146 -17.90 -11.55 -21.12
N SER A 147 -17.33 -11.27 -19.94
CA SER A 147 -18.05 -10.77 -18.77
C SER A 147 -17.79 -9.28 -18.56
N ARG A 148 -18.75 -8.45 -19.00
CA ARG A 148 -18.67 -6.98 -18.87
C ARG A 148 -18.32 -6.55 -17.44
N SER A 149 -18.94 -7.16 -16.44
CA SER A 149 -18.69 -6.81 -15.02
C SER A 149 -17.25 -7.09 -14.62
N LEU A 150 -16.74 -8.30 -14.88
CA LEU A 150 -15.38 -8.70 -14.52
C LEU A 150 -14.33 -7.85 -15.24
N TYR A 151 -14.57 -7.54 -16.52
CA TYR A 151 -13.67 -6.70 -17.31
C TYR A 151 -13.60 -5.24 -16.83
N ILE A 152 -14.73 -4.67 -16.40
CA ILE A 152 -14.79 -3.31 -15.84
C ILE A 152 -14.02 -3.25 -14.53
N MET A 153 -14.20 -4.21 -13.63
CA MET A 153 -13.49 -4.25 -12.35
C MET A 153 -11.98 -4.33 -12.50
N CYS A 154 -11.49 -5.05 -13.51
CA CYS A 154 -10.06 -5.12 -13.84
C CYS A 154 -9.44 -3.76 -14.17
N HIS A 155 -10.22 -2.66 -14.19
CA HIS A 155 -9.68 -1.32 -14.10
C HIS A 155 -8.84 -1.11 -12.83
N ILE A 156 -9.23 -1.68 -11.69
CA ILE A 156 -8.47 -1.58 -10.44
C ILE A 156 -7.45 -2.73 -10.41
N PRO A 157 -6.13 -2.46 -10.28
CA PRO A 157 -5.07 -3.47 -10.41
C PRO A 157 -5.21 -4.69 -9.49
N VAL A 158 -5.77 -4.52 -8.28
CA VAL A 158 -5.99 -5.64 -7.35
C VAL A 158 -6.95 -6.69 -7.94
N PHE A 159 -7.95 -6.27 -8.71
CA PHE A 159 -8.88 -7.18 -9.37
C PHE A 159 -8.20 -7.94 -10.51
N CYS A 160 -7.30 -7.30 -11.26
CA CYS A 160 -6.48 -8.02 -12.23
C CYS A 160 -5.65 -9.14 -11.56
N TRP A 161 -5.08 -8.86 -10.38
CA TRP A 161 -4.33 -9.86 -9.64
C TRP A 161 -5.20 -11.00 -9.12
N ILE A 162 -6.36 -10.70 -8.52
CA ILE A 162 -7.32 -11.71 -8.05
C ILE A 162 -7.78 -12.58 -9.23
N SER A 163 -8.24 -11.96 -10.32
CA SER A 163 -8.71 -12.69 -11.50
C SER A 163 -7.61 -13.53 -12.14
N ALA A 164 -6.37 -13.03 -12.18
CA ALA A 164 -5.25 -13.82 -12.67
C ALA A 164 -5.02 -15.04 -11.77
N ALA A 165 -4.95 -14.86 -10.45
CA ALA A 165 -4.70 -15.96 -9.51
C ALA A 165 -5.79 -17.05 -9.58
N VAL A 166 -7.06 -16.65 -9.65
CA VAL A 166 -8.19 -17.60 -9.71
C VAL A 166 -8.25 -18.31 -11.07
N LEU A 167 -8.22 -17.55 -12.16
CA LEU A 167 -8.40 -18.12 -13.49
C LEU A 167 -7.17 -18.88 -13.99
N GLU A 168 -5.96 -18.49 -13.58
CA GLU A 168 -4.73 -19.24 -13.86
C GLU A 168 -4.82 -20.64 -13.26
N ARG A 169 -5.35 -20.77 -12.04
CA ARG A 169 -5.53 -22.07 -11.38
C ARG A 169 -6.65 -22.89 -12.03
N LEU A 170 -7.85 -22.32 -12.18
CA LEU A 170 -9.01 -23.06 -12.70
C LEU A 170 -8.92 -23.44 -14.20
N LEU A 171 -8.18 -22.67 -15.00
CA LEU A 171 -8.03 -22.93 -16.44
C LEU A 171 -6.68 -23.57 -16.80
N GLY A 172 -5.68 -23.47 -15.92
CA GLY A 172 -4.34 -24.01 -16.12
C GLY A 172 -4.13 -25.37 -15.46
N GLU A 173 -4.71 -25.59 -14.29
CA GLU A 173 -4.75 -26.89 -13.63
C GLU A 173 -6.06 -27.58 -14.05
N ALA A 174 -6.06 -28.91 -14.21
CA ALA A 174 -7.26 -29.68 -14.54
C ALA A 174 -8.29 -29.73 -13.39
N GLU A 175 -8.34 -28.70 -12.53
CA GLU A 175 -9.36 -28.50 -11.52
C GLU A 175 -10.69 -28.22 -12.24
N SER A 176 -11.63 -29.18 -12.16
CA SER A 176 -12.92 -29.16 -12.85
C SER A 176 -13.95 -28.20 -12.22
N GLY A 177 -13.50 -27.02 -11.79
CA GLY A 177 -14.36 -26.00 -11.18
C GLY A 177 -15.16 -25.22 -12.23
N GLU A 178 -16.34 -24.71 -11.84
CA GLU A 178 -17.08 -23.79 -12.70
C GLU A 178 -16.29 -22.48 -12.85
N ILE A 179 -16.06 -22.04 -14.08
CA ILE A 179 -15.36 -20.78 -14.35
C ILE A 179 -16.21 -19.61 -13.83
N PRO A 180 -15.67 -18.73 -12.97
CA PRO A 180 -16.50 -17.72 -12.31
C PRO A 180 -16.92 -16.63 -13.28
N LYS A 181 -18.20 -16.25 -13.20
CA LYS A 181 -18.84 -15.28 -14.09
C LYS A 181 -19.16 -13.96 -13.37
N THR A 182 -19.18 -14.01 -12.04
CA THR A 182 -19.55 -12.88 -11.17
C THR A 182 -18.43 -12.52 -10.20
N LEU A 183 -18.53 -11.32 -9.62
CA LEU A 183 -17.68 -10.85 -8.53
C LEU A 183 -17.66 -11.80 -7.35
N THR A 184 -18.86 -12.18 -6.89
CA THR A 184 -19.01 -13.02 -5.71
C THR A 184 -18.33 -14.36 -5.92
N GLN A 185 -18.53 -15.00 -7.08
CA GLN A 185 -17.84 -16.24 -7.40
C GLN A 185 -16.31 -16.02 -7.44
N MET A 186 -15.81 -14.98 -8.13
CA MET A 186 -14.38 -14.66 -8.14
C MET A 186 -13.79 -14.53 -6.73
N TYR A 187 -14.49 -13.86 -5.81
CA TYR A 187 -14.04 -13.74 -4.43
C TYR A 187 -14.14 -15.06 -3.65
N THR A 188 -15.22 -15.82 -3.83
CA THR A 188 -15.39 -17.15 -3.21
C THR A 188 -14.26 -18.08 -3.62
N ASP A 189 -14.00 -18.22 -4.91
CA ASP A 189 -12.95 -19.09 -5.42
C ASP A 189 -11.56 -18.61 -4.99
N PHE A 190 -11.33 -17.29 -4.98
CA PHE A 190 -10.10 -16.72 -4.44
C PHE A 190 -9.90 -17.12 -2.97
N LEU A 191 -10.92 -17.01 -2.13
CA LEU A 191 -10.85 -17.37 -0.71
C LEU A 191 -10.61 -18.88 -0.53
N ILE A 192 -11.27 -19.73 -1.31
CA ILE A 192 -11.05 -21.18 -1.28
C ILE A 192 -9.58 -21.50 -1.63
N ILE A 193 -9.08 -20.94 -2.73
CA ILE A 193 -7.70 -21.12 -3.17
C ILE A 193 -6.70 -20.65 -2.11
N GLN A 194 -6.90 -19.45 -1.55
CA GLN A 194 -6.03 -18.93 -0.49
C GLN A 194 -6.07 -19.80 0.78
N THR A 195 -7.25 -20.27 1.17
CA THR A 195 -7.42 -21.13 2.35
C THR A 195 -6.68 -22.46 2.17
N ASN A 196 -6.77 -23.07 0.99
CA ASN A 196 -6.06 -24.31 0.69
C ASN A 196 -4.54 -24.13 0.71
N ILE A 197 -4.03 -23.06 0.06
CA ILE A 197 -2.59 -22.73 0.06
C ILE A 197 -2.09 -22.50 1.50
N ILE A 198 -2.87 -21.78 2.32
CA ILE A 198 -2.51 -21.53 3.72
C ILE A 198 -2.46 -22.85 4.50
N ARG A 199 -3.46 -23.72 4.33
CA ARG A 199 -3.52 -25.03 5.01
C ARG A 199 -2.31 -25.91 4.67
N GLU A 200 -1.96 -26.01 3.39
CA GLU A 200 -0.78 -26.78 2.94
C GLU A 200 0.51 -26.24 3.57
N LYS A 201 0.69 -24.92 3.60
CA LYS A 201 1.87 -24.29 4.24
C LYS A 201 1.94 -24.57 5.74
N TYR A 202 0.81 -24.57 6.45
CA TYR A 202 0.80 -24.90 7.87
C TYR A 202 1.15 -26.37 8.13
N LEU A 203 0.63 -27.30 7.32
CA LEU A 203 0.95 -28.73 7.44
C LEU A 203 2.44 -28.99 7.19
N GLN A 204 3.01 -28.40 6.13
CA GLN A 204 4.44 -28.50 5.83
C GLN A 204 5.32 -27.93 6.97
N LYS A 205 4.86 -26.87 7.63
CA LYS A 205 5.60 -26.27 8.75
C LYS A 205 5.56 -27.14 10.02
N GLN A 206 4.45 -27.82 10.27
CA GLN A 206 4.37 -28.79 11.37
C GLN A 206 5.30 -29.98 11.15
N GLU A 207 5.38 -30.49 9.91
CA GLU A 207 6.31 -31.58 9.57
C GLU A 207 7.78 -31.16 9.71
N SER A 208 8.14 -29.90 9.41
CA SER A 208 9.52 -29.41 9.57
C SER A 208 9.93 -29.02 10.99
N ASP A 209 8.95 -28.78 11.88
CA ASP A 209 9.19 -28.45 13.29
C ASP A 209 9.22 -29.73 14.18
N GLU A 210 8.87 -30.90 13.61
CA GLU A 210 8.91 -32.23 14.26
C GLU A 210 10.16 -33.07 13.90
N GLU A 211 11.07 -32.54 13.06
CA GLU A 211 12.42 -33.08 12.75
C GLU A 211 13.55 -32.30 13.45
#